data_AF-A0A1X2HB45-F1
#
_entry.id   AF-A0A1X2HB45-F1
#
_cell.length_a   1.000
_cell.length_b   1.000
_cell.length_c   1.000
_cell.angle_alpha   90.00
_cell.angle_beta   90.00
_cell.angle_gamma   90.00
#
_symmetry.space_group_name_H-M   'P 1'
#
loop_
_entity.id
_entity.type
_entity.pdbx_description
1 polymer ?
#
loop_
_entity_poly.entity_id
_entity_poly.type
_entity_poly.pdbx_seq_one_letter_code
_entity_poly.pdbx_strand_id
1 'polypeptide(L)'
;MVVAAVIHVAVAGAFSRRFSAAVEASSSNSAGASCLPEGASWLTLPHVIRADVGDQVKITLDGWNSKVQLTEGSEIYPTIRIHATPADFANQIKFKTIKSGSQTEVQVEVPSRWKFWCNEAIVEVQAPRSGISLVSNKKVELRAPSVRHIEVMGDRAQIVQPSDTQWQGESLVLQTKYASIQLLGKRLQATTEIQLSSKYSYTKLGADTIDTPVLHVKTSNAHLEVSSHLISNMVDLVASNGYISLSNTVDAPQVSLTTSNAYISVTGQMHAEDLRATTTNAKIDLNHARILRHVEARTSNAYIHASLAGSASDVVSIFTTSNANMDIAMPTYFVGNFNIKTSQSAATIETHEPQAVRFTVDQEYHKQGVYHKGGGGSVDATTSNAKANLAFTAT
;
A
#
# COMPACT_ATOMS: atom_id res chain seq x y z
N MET A 1 6.99 -13.60 59.58
CA MET A 1 7.61 -12.26 59.47
C MET A 1 7.38 -11.79 58.04
N VAL A 2 6.62 -10.70 57.79
CA VAL A 2 6.93 -9.27 58.06
C VAL A 2 7.96 -8.75 57.04
N VAL A 3 7.67 -7.75 56.18
CA VAL A 3 6.40 -7.00 55.95
C VAL A 3 6.30 -6.51 54.50
N ALA A 4 5.13 -6.02 54.08
CA ALA A 4 4.89 -5.47 52.74
C ALA A 4 5.46 -4.05 52.52
N ALA A 5 5.52 -3.61 51.25
CA ALA A 5 5.65 -2.21 50.90
C ALA A 5 4.62 -1.85 49.80
N VAL A 6 3.65 -1.00 50.14
CA VAL A 6 2.71 -0.37 49.21
C VAL A 6 3.04 1.12 49.18
N ILE A 7 3.08 1.72 47.99
CA ILE A 7 3.11 3.18 47.84
C ILE A 7 1.96 3.62 46.93
N HIS A 8 0.98 4.27 47.53
CA HIS A 8 0.12 5.25 46.86
C HIS A 8 0.68 6.63 47.15
N VAL A 9 0.69 7.52 46.16
CA VAL A 9 0.68 8.96 46.39
C VAL A 9 -0.37 9.57 45.47
N ALA A 10 -1.40 10.15 46.07
CA ALA A 10 -2.34 11.03 45.41
C ALA A 10 -2.25 12.39 46.11
N VAL A 11 -2.13 13.47 45.34
CA VAL A 11 -2.24 14.84 45.85
C VAL A 11 -3.16 15.62 44.91
N ALA A 12 -4.34 15.96 45.41
CA ALA A 12 -5.20 16.96 44.78
C ALA A 12 -4.88 18.34 45.37
N GLY A 13 -4.87 19.38 44.54
CA GLY A 13 -4.47 20.73 44.95
C GLY A 13 -4.93 21.79 43.95
N ALA A 14 -6.24 22.00 43.86
CA ALA A 14 -6.80 23.05 43.02
C ALA A 14 -6.77 24.41 43.72
N PHE A 15 -6.35 25.46 43.02
CA PHE A 15 -6.92 26.81 43.23
C PHE A 15 -6.88 27.62 41.93
N SER A 16 -7.78 28.59 41.81
CA SER A 16 -7.96 29.41 40.62
C SER A 16 -7.43 30.83 40.79
N ARG A 17 -7.13 31.50 39.67
CA ARG A 17 -7.83 32.74 39.31
C ARG A 17 -7.56 33.19 37.86
N ARG A 18 -8.43 34.07 37.39
CA ARG A 18 -8.43 34.65 36.04
C ARG A 18 -7.30 35.67 35.87
N PHE A 19 -6.83 35.84 34.65
CA PHE A 19 -6.68 37.18 34.08
C PHE A 19 -7.28 37.21 32.68
N SER A 20 -7.87 38.34 32.32
CA SER A 20 -8.40 38.61 30.98
C SER A 20 -7.80 39.92 30.50
N ALA A 21 -7.24 39.91 29.30
CA ALA A 21 -6.82 41.11 28.58
C ALA A 21 -7.12 40.89 27.10
N ALA A 22 -8.02 41.69 26.54
CA ALA A 22 -8.20 41.80 25.11
C ALA A 22 -7.39 43.01 24.61
N VAL A 23 -6.78 42.88 23.45
CA VAL A 23 -6.25 43.99 22.66
C VAL A 23 -6.71 43.78 21.21
N GLU A 24 -7.03 44.88 20.53
CA GLU A 24 -7.79 44.88 19.28
C GLU A 24 -6.92 44.53 18.06
N ALA A 25 -7.59 44.23 16.94
CA ALA A 25 -6.96 43.73 15.71
C ALA A 25 -6.86 44.79 14.60
N SER A 26 -5.88 44.63 13.70
CA SER A 26 -5.91 45.26 12.37
C SER A 26 -5.28 44.35 11.30
N SER A 27 -6.06 44.10 10.24
CA SER A 27 -5.66 43.92 8.81
C SER A 27 -4.29 43.28 8.43
N SER A 28 -4.19 42.33 7.49
CA SER A 28 -5.18 41.90 6.48
C SER A 28 -4.86 40.56 5.80
N ASN A 29 -5.88 40.05 5.08
CA ASN A 29 -5.86 39.13 3.93
C ASN A 29 -5.53 37.63 4.12
N SER A 30 -6.52 36.81 3.74
CA SER A 30 -6.40 35.42 3.26
C SER A 30 -5.71 34.38 4.16
N ALA A 31 -6.04 34.37 5.45
CA ALA A 31 -6.01 33.11 6.21
C ALA A 31 -7.19 32.22 5.75
N GLY A 32 -6.92 30.95 5.44
CA GLY A 32 -7.98 29.97 5.13
C GLY A 32 -8.76 29.60 6.39
N ALA A 33 -10.09 29.54 6.31
CA ALA A 33 -10.93 29.18 7.44
C ALA A 33 -10.79 27.68 7.79
N SER A 34 -9.94 27.35 8.75
CA SER A 34 -9.89 26.03 9.36
C SER A 34 -11.18 25.77 10.14
N CYS A 35 -11.91 24.71 9.78
CA CYS A 35 -13.21 24.37 10.37
C CYS A 35 -13.12 23.81 11.82
N LEU A 36 -12.18 24.29 12.65
CA LEU A 36 -11.92 23.86 14.03
C LEU A 36 -12.10 25.01 15.04
N PRO A 37 -13.33 25.45 15.32
CA PRO A 37 -13.61 26.29 16.49
C PRO A 37 -13.58 25.46 17.78
N GLU A 38 -13.20 26.08 18.89
CA GLU A 38 -13.44 25.53 20.22
C GLU A 38 -14.97 25.35 20.45
N GLY A 39 -15.38 24.24 21.06
CA GLY A 39 -16.80 23.96 21.37
C GLY A 39 -17.44 22.77 20.66
N ALA A 40 -16.67 21.91 19.97
CA ALA A 40 -17.19 20.66 19.43
C ALA A 40 -17.72 19.73 20.54
N SER A 41 -19.02 19.41 20.52
CA SER A 41 -19.65 18.51 21.51
C SER A 41 -19.77 17.09 20.99
N TRP A 42 -19.29 16.11 21.76
CA TRP A 42 -19.54 14.70 21.49
C TRP A 42 -20.99 14.34 21.80
N LEU A 43 -21.82 14.12 20.77
CA LEU A 43 -23.09 13.40 20.96
C LEU A 43 -22.82 11.90 21.05
N THR A 44 -22.16 11.48 22.13
CA THR A 44 -22.12 10.07 22.52
C THR A 44 -23.53 9.70 22.98
N LEU A 45 -24.28 9.02 22.11
CA LEU A 45 -25.61 8.50 22.48
C LEU A 45 -25.47 7.60 23.72
N PRO A 46 -26.15 7.90 24.84
CA PRO A 46 -26.16 7.01 26.02
C PRO A 46 -26.97 5.73 25.78
N HIS A 47 -27.56 5.62 24.57
CA HIS A 47 -28.24 4.44 24.10
C HIS A 47 -27.33 3.70 23.12
N VAL A 48 -26.62 2.72 23.68
CA VAL A 48 -26.23 1.51 22.94
C VAL A 48 -27.44 1.08 22.12
N ILE A 49 -27.33 1.08 20.79
CA ILE A 49 -28.41 0.59 19.93
C ILE A 49 -28.47 -0.93 20.11
N ARG A 50 -29.22 -1.38 21.11
CA ARG A 50 -29.62 -2.77 21.34
C ARG A 50 -30.68 -3.19 20.33
N ALA A 51 -30.41 -2.93 19.06
CA ALA A 51 -30.98 -3.70 18.00
C ALA A 51 -30.35 -5.09 18.10
N ASP A 52 -31.22 -6.10 18.18
CA ASP A 52 -30.92 -7.47 17.76
C ASP A 52 -30.58 -7.41 16.26
N VAL A 53 -29.33 -7.09 15.93
CA VAL A 53 -28.89 -6.86 14.55
C VAL A 53 -28.71 -8.19 13.83
N GLY A 54 -29.56 -8.43 12.84
CA GLY A 54 -29.28 -9.45 11.82
C GLY A 54 -28.08 -9.05 10.95
N ASP A 55 -27.67 -9.99 10.11
CA ASP A 55 -26.41 -10.07 9.33
C ASP A 55 -26.00 -8.83 8.51
N GLN A 56 -26.83 -7.78 8.39
CA GLN A 56 -26.45 -6.55 7.70
C GLN A 56 -26.97 -5.29 8.41
N VAL A 57 -26.09 -4.30 8.61
CA VAL A 57 -26.44 -2.96 9.11
C VAL A 57 -26.30 -1.93 7.99
N LYS A 58 -27.42 -1.47 7.44
CA LYS A 58 -27.42 -0.38 6.43
C LYS A 58 -27.48 0.96 7.16
N ILE A 59 -26.54 1.88 6.93
CA ILE A 59 -26.57 3.22 7.54
C ILE A 59 -26.92 4.25 6.46
N THR A 60 -28.02 4.98 6.64
CA THR A 60 -28.56 5.88 5.61
C THR A 60 -28.65 7.32 6.14
N LEU A 61 -27.83 8.25 5.64
CA LEU A 61 -27.71 9.62 6.18
C LEU A 61 -27.81 10.67 5.07
N ASP A 62 -28.93 11.37 4.99
CA ASP A 62 -29.21 12.41 3.97
C ASP A 62 -28.81 11.98 2.53
N GLY A 63 -29.28 10.80 2.12
CA GLY A 63 -28.97 10.20 0.82
C GLY A 63 -27.66 9.40 0.76
N TRP A 64 -26.74 9.53 1.72
CA TRP A 64 -25.70 8.52 1.97
C TRP A 64 -26.38 7.18 2.21
N ASN A 65 -25.85 6.12 1.60
CA ASN A 65 -26.24 4.75 1.86
C ASN A 65 -24.94 3.96 2.03
N SER A 66 -24.57 3.68 3.27
CA SER A 66 -23.53 2.70 3.60
C SER A 66 -24.18 1.36 3.91
N LYS A 67 -23.51 0.25 3.58
CA LYS A 67 -23.88 -1.08 4.06
C LYS A 67 -22.71 -1.68 4.81
N VAL A 68 -22.93 -2.02 6.08
CA VAL A 68 -22.08 -2.91 6.86
C VAL A 68 -22.67 -4.31 6.74
N GLN A 69 -21.86 -5.33 6.48
CA GLN A 69 -22.26 -6.72 6.73
C GLN A 69 -21.59 -7.23 8.00
N LEU A 70 -22.34 -7.96 8.82
CA LEU A 70 -21.91 -8.58 10.07
C LEU A 70 -21.95 -10.10 9.88
N THR A 71 -20.81 -10.76 10.05
CA THR A 71 -20.73 -12.23 9.97
C THR A 71 -21.38 -12.88 11.19
N GLU A 72 -22.03 -14.03 11.00
CA GLU A 72 -22.71 -14.83 12.03
C GLU A 72 -21.87 -15.08 13.31
N GLY A 73 -22.57 -15.35 14.41
CA GLY A 73 -21.96 -15.80 15.66
C GLY A 73 -21.41 -14.67 16.55
N SER A 74 -21.97 -13.46 16.45
CA SER A 74 -21.47 -12.28 17.16
C SER A 74 -22.57 -11.47 17.86
N GLU A 75 -22.47 -11.35 19.20
CA GLU A 75 -23.30 -10.42 19.99
C GLU A 75 -22.79 -8.98 19.77
N ILE A 76 -23.33 -8.28 18.78
CA ILE A 76 -22.85 -6.94 18.38
C ILE A 76 -23.82 -5.84 18.80
N TYR A 77 -23.27 -4.77 19.37
CA TYR A 77 -23.91 -3.46 19.42
C TYR A 77 -23.06 -2.45 18.63
N PRO A 78 -23.43 -2.13 17.37
CA PRO A 78 -22.65 -1.21 16.56
C PRO A 78 -22.78 0.21 17.12
N THR A 79 -21.70 0.71 17.75
CA THR A 79 -21.68 2.09 18.23
C THR A 79 -21.37 3.02 17.06
N ILE A 80 -22.37 3.78 16.63
CA ILE A 80 -22.26 4.85 15.64
C ILE A 80 -22.03 6.16 16.40
N ARG A 81 -20.87 6.79 16.21
CA ARG A 81 -20.65 8.20 16.60
C ARG A 81 -20.84 9.09 15.39
N ILE A 82 -21.37 10.30 15.59
CA ILE A 82 -21.49 11.33 14.55
C ILE A 82 -20.91 12.63 15.09
N HIS A 83 -19.95 13.18 14.36
CA HIS A 83 -19.47 14.55 14.60
C HIS A 83 -20.38 15.53 13.87
N ALA A 84 -20.81 16.57 14.58
CA ALA A 84 -21.60 17.67 14.03
C ALA A 84 -21.13 19.00 14.63
N THR A 85 -20.92 19.98 13.76
CA THR A 85 -20.54 21.35 14.13
C THR A 85 -21.54 22.30 13.46
N PRO A 86 -22.16 23.25 14.18
CA PRO A 86 -22.02 23.53 15.61
C PRO A 86 -22.69 22.49 16.53
N ALA A 87 -22.34 22.53 17.81
CA ALA A 87 -22.73 21.56 18.84
C ALA A 87 -24.26 21.38 19.03
N ASP A 88 -24.99 22.49 19.00
CA ASP A 88 -26.45 22.54 19.14
C ASP A 88 -27.20 21.80 18.02
N PHE A 89 -26.53 21.62 16.86
CA PHE A 89 -27.08 20.87 15.74
C PHE A 89 -27.14 19.36 16.00
N ALA A 90 -26.24 18.81 16.83
CA ALA A 90 -26.20 17.37 17.11
C ALA A 90 -27.52 16.87 17.74
N ASN A 91 -28.14 17.69 18.58
CA ASN A 91 -29.45 17.41 19.20
C ASN A 91 -30.63 17.35 18.20
N GLN A 92 -30.42 17.77 16.95
CA GLN A 92 -31.43 17.79 15.89
C GLN A 92 -31.34 16.57 14.96
N ILE A 93 -30.26 15.79 15.06
CA ILE A 93 -30.06 14.55 14.31
C ILE A 93 -30.97 13.46 14.90
N LYS A 94 -31.76 12.79 14.06
CA LYS A 94 -32.64 11.70 14.46
C LYS A 94 -32.11 10.36 13.97
N PHE A 95 -32.28 9.33 14.79
CA PHE A 95 -31.90 7.96 14.47
C PHE A 95 -33.16 7.09 14.46
N LYS A 96 -33.30 6.26 13.42
CA LYS A 96 -34.44 5.39 13.19
C LYS A 96 -33.92 4.04 12.71
N THR A 97 -34.21 2.98 13.48
CA THR A 97 -33.82 1.62 13.12
C THR A 97 -35.00 0.91 12.44
N ILE A 98 -34.76 0.29 11.29
CA ILE A 98 -35.75 -0.37 10.44
C ILE A 98 -35.27 -1.81 10.19
N LYS A 99 -35.92 -2.80 10.80
CA LYS A 99 -35.69 -4.21 10.47
C LYS A 99 -36.41 -4.59 9.18
N SER A 100 -35.74 -5.38 8.32
CA SER A 100 -36.25 -5.89 7.04
C SER A 100 -35.62 -7.26 6.76
N GLY A 101 -36.26 -8.34 7.23
CA GLY A 101 -35.62 -9.66 7.26
C GLY A 101 -34.43 -9.65 8.21
N SER A 102 -33.28 -10.20 7.78
CA SER A 102 -32.01 -10.09 8.52
C SER A 102 -31.29 -8.75 8.32
N GLN A 103 -31.80 -7.83 7.49
CA GLN A 103 -31.23 -6.49 7.37
C GLN A 103 -31.77 -5.56 8.47
N THR A 104 -30.89 -4.75 9.05
CA THR A 104 -31.20 -3.69 10.01
C THR A 104 -30.72 -2.34 9.46
N GLU A 105 -31.63 -1.52 8.96
CA GLU A 105 -31.28 -0.18 8.46
C GLU A 105 -31.35 0.86 9.58
N VAL A 106 -30.20 1.42 9.96
CA VAL A 106 -30.08 2.62 10.80
C VAL A 106 -30.15 3.86 9.90
N GLN A 107 -31.36 4.35 9.68
CA GLN A 107 -31.60 5.63 9.03
C GLN A 107 -31.28 6.77 9.99
N VAL A 108 -30.37 7.66 9.59
CA VAL A 108 -30.02 8.91 10.25
C VAL A 108 -30.67 10.06 9.47
N GLU A 109 -31.76 10.61 10.01
CA GLU A 109 -32.43 11.77 9.43
C GLU A 109 -31.77 13.05 9.97
N VAL A 110 -31.41 13.96 9.06
CA VAL A 110 -30.72 15.21 9.40
C VAL A 110 -31.55 16.42 8.95
N PRO A 111 -31.65 17.52 9.73
CA PRO A 111 -32.50 18.65 9.38
C PRO A 111 -32.16 19.31 8.04
N SER A 112 -33.16 19.50 7.18
CA SER A 112 -33.04 20.12 5.85
C SER A 112 -32.58 21.59 5.82
N ARG A 113 -32.30 22.19 6.98
CA ARG A 113 -31.72 23.54 7.13
C ARG A 113 -30.18 23.53 7.20
N TRP A 114 -29.52 22.43 6.84
CA TRP A 114 -28.06 22.19 6.99
C TRP A 114 -27.12 23.03 6.09
N LYS A 115 -27.51 24.26 5.73
CA LYS A 115 -26.82 25.17 4.79
C LYS A 115 -25.61 25.92 5.39
N PHE A 116 -24.73 25.22 6.12
CA PHE A 116 -23.45 25.76 6.58
C PHE A 116 -22.28 25.16 5.79
N TRP A 117 -21.17 25.91 5.72
CA TRP A 117 -20.12 25.71 4.71
C TRP A 117 -18.94 24.82 5.19
N CYS A 118 -19.01 24.29 6.41
CA CYS A 118 -18.00 23.42 7.04
C CYS A 118 -18.69 22.19 7.67
N ASN A 119 -19.10 21.20 6.86
CA ASN A 119 -19.78 19.99 7.35
C ASN A 119 -18.91 18.74 7.10
N GLU A 120 -18.30 18.17 8.14
CA GLU A 120 -17.70 16.83 8.11
C GLU A 120 -18.43 15.91 9.10
N ALA A 121 -19.07 14.86 8.57
CA ALA A 121 -19.74 13.84 9.37
C ALA A 121 -18.85 12.59 9.44
N ILE A 122 -18.00 12.51 10.47
CA ILE A 122 -17.24 11.31 10.79
C ILE A 122 -18.21 10.28 11.38
N VAL A 123 -18.24 9.08 10.79
CA VAL A 123 -18.95 7.91 11.33
C VAL A 123 -17.92 6.89 11.80
N GLU A 124 -17.73 6.82 13.12
CA GLU A 124 -17.00 5.72 13.75
C GLU A 124 -17.93 4.50 13.85
N VAL A 125 -17.45 3.32 13.46
CA VAL A 125 -18.13 2.04 13.64
C VAL A 125 -17.24 1.15 14.49
N GLN A 126 -17.65 0.87 15.72
CA GLN A 126 -16.99 -0.12 16.57
C GLN A 126 -17.62 -1.50 16.33
N ALA A 127 -16.78 -2.47 15.98
CA ALA A 127 -17.14 -3.86 15.72
C ALA A 127 -16.21 -4.81 16.50
N PRO A 128 -16.65 -6.03 16.85
CA PRO A 128 -15.79 -7.03 17.48
C PRO A 128 -14.75 -7.58 16.47
N ARG A 129 -13.89 -8.47 16.97
CA ARG A 129 -12.81 -9.09 16.19
C ARG A 129 -13.28 -9.90 14.97
N SER A 130 -14.54 -10.33 14.86
CA SER A 130 -15.00 -11.30 13.85
C SER A 130 -14.81 -10.84 12.39
N GLY A 131 -15.10 -9.57 12.09
CA GLY A 131 -14.90 -8.99 10.76
C GLY A 131 -15.81 -7.79 10.49
N ILE A 132 -15.50 -7.03 9.44
CA ILE A 132 -16.27 -5.89 8.96
C ILE A 132 -16.21 -5.86 7.42
N SER A 133 -17.35 -5.86 6.74
CA SER A 133 -17.45 -5.48 5.32
C SER A 133 -18.22 -4.17 5.20
N LEU A 134 -17.66 -3.17 4.50
CA LEU A 134 -18.20 -1.82 4.35
C LEU A 134 -18.36 -1.42 2.88
N VAL A 135 -19.56 -1.00 2.48
CA VAL A 135 -19.79 -0.33 1.19
C VAL A 135 -19.92 1.18 1.40
N SER A 136 -19.06 1.99 0.78
CA SER A 136 -19.06 3.46 0.95
C SER A 136 -18.66 4.22 -0.33
N ASN A 137 -19.20 5.43 -0.51
CA ASN A 137 -18.82 6.38 -1.57
C ASN A 137 -18.23 7.68 -1.00
N LYS A 138 -17.63 7.61 0.20
CA LYS A 138 -17.03 8.71 0.96
C LYS A 138 -15.70 8.25 1.58
N LYS A 139 -14.96 9.17 2.19
CA LYS A 139 -13.76 8.87 2.98
C LYS A 139 -14.05 7.80 4.04
N VAL A 140 -13.14 6.83 4.21
CA VAL A 140 -13.19 5.79 5.25
C VAL A 140 -11.85 5.81 5.97
N GLU A 141 -11.84 6.12 7.27
CA GLU A 141 -10.64 6.02 8.09
C GLU A 141 -10.58 4.70 8.84
N LEU A 142 -9.53 3.91 8.59
CA LEU A 142 -9.28 2.65 9.28
C LEU A 142 -8.52 2.93 10.58
N ARG A 143 -9.25 2.97 11.70
CA ARG A 143 -8.72 3.21 13.06
C ARG A 143 -8.90 2.02 14.02
N ALA A 144 -9.22 0.83 13.50
CA ALA A 144 -9.46 -0.36 14.32
C ALA A 144 -8.16 -1.18 14.49
N PRO A 145 -7.62 -1.33 15.71
CA PRO A 145 -6.27 -1.90 15.90
C PRO A 145 -6.19 -3.43 15.72
N SER A 146 -7.29 -4.15 15.94
CA SER A 146 -7.33 -5.61 15.81
C SER A 146 -8.71 -6.06 15.31
N VAL A 147 -8.80 -6.44 14.03
CA VAL A 147 -10.03 -6.92 13.37
C VAL A 147 -9.63 -8.02 12.39
N ARG A 148 -10.24 -9.21 12.50
CA ARG A 148 -9.88 -10.39 11.70
C ARG A 148 -10.01 -10.15 10.20
N HIS A 149 -11.09 -9.53 9.76
CA HIS A 149 -11.30 -9.23 8.35
C HIS A 149 -11.80 -7.81 8.17
N ILE A 150 -11.17 -7.04 7.28
CA ILE A 150 -11.70 -5.74 6.83
C ILE A 150 -11.86 -5.79 5.32
N GLU A 151 -13.10 -5.68 4.85
CA GLU A 151 -13.44 -5.43 3.46
C GLU A 151 -14.02 -4.01 3.34
N VAL A 152 -13.52 -3.22 2.37
CA VAL A 152 -14.12 -1.92 2.04
C VAL A 152 -14.27 -1.78 0.53
N MET A 153 -15.50 -1.64 0.06
CA MET A 153 -15.83 -1.44 -1.36
C MET A 153 -16.45 -0.07 -1.62
N GLY A 154 -16.09 0.55 -2.74
CA GLY A 154 -16.99 1.48 -3.42
C GLY A 154 -16.32 2.45 -4.37
N ASP A 155 -17.08 2.88 -5.40
CA ASP A 155 -16.59 3.65 -6.55
C ASP A 155 -15.79 4.90 -6.13
N ARG A 156 -16.14 5.55 -5.01
CA ARG A 156 -15.51 6.80 -4.52
C ARG A 156 -15.05 6.73 -3.06
N ALA A 157 -14.76 5.54 -2.53
CA ALA A 157 -14.19 5.40 -1.18
C ALA A 157 -12.71 5.87 -1.16
N GLN A 158 -12.42 7.00 -0.50
CA GLN A 158 -11.04 7.36 -0.16
C GLN A 158 -10.68 6.63 1.14
N ILE A 159 -9.92 5.55 1.03
CA ILE A 159 -9.63 4.67 2.16
C ILE A 159 -8.27 5.05 2.72
N VAL A 160 -8.23 5.47 3.99
CA VAL A 160 -7.02 5.95 4.66
C VAL A 160 -6.82 5.19 5.97
N GLN A 161 -5.64 4.59 6.17
CA GLN A 161 -5.17 4.22 7.50
C GLN A 161 -4.24 5.34 8.01
N PRO A 162 -4.61 6.09 9.08
CA PRO A 162 -3.79 7.18 9.60
C PRO A 162 -2.45 6.72 10.19
N SER A 163 -1.42 7.58 10.14
CA SER A 163 -0.02 7.22 10.43
C SER A 163 0.31 6.98 11.90
N ASP A 164 -0.56 7.40 12.82
CA ASP A 164 -0.47 7.07 14.25
C ASP A 164 -0.93 5.64 14.57
N THR A 165 -1.68 5.00 13.68
CA THR A 165 -2.34 3.71 13.93
C THR A 165 -1.47 2.49 13.62
N GLN A 166 -1.90 1.34 14.14
CA GLN A 166 -1.50 0.01 13.69
C GLN A 166 -2.78 -0.78 13.38
N TRP A 167 -2.70 -1.78 12.48
CA TRP A 167 -3.77 -2.76 12.26
C TRP A 167 -3.18 -4.16 12.24
N GLN A 168 -3.88 -5.10 12.90
CA GLN A 168 -3.61 -6.52 12.88
C GLN A 168 -4.89 -7.30 12.56
N GLY A 169 -4.83 -8.23 11.61
CA GLY A 169 -5.95 -9.09 11.24
C GLY A 169 -5.53 -10.37 10.53
N GLU A 170 -6.51 -11.09 9.99
CA GLU A 170 -6.31 -12.20 9.06
C GLU A 170 -6.14 -11.65 7.65
N SER A 171 -7.12 -10.90 7.12
CA SER A 171 -7.05 -10.30 5.79
C SER A 171 -7.66 -8.90 5.66
N LEU A 172 -7.13 -8.14 4.69
CA LEU A 172 -7.55 -6.78 4.34
C LEU A 172 -7.85 -6.68 2.84
N VAL A 173 -9.10 -6.39 2.47
CA VAL A 173 -9.59 -6.32 1.08
C VAL A 173 -10.16 -4.93 0.79
N LEU A 174 -9.44 -4.10 0.05
CA LEU A 174 -9.84 -2.71 -0.21
C LEU A 174 -10.04 -2.47 -1.71
N GLN A 175 -11.25 -2.12 -2.12
CA GLN A 175 -11.64 -1.99 -3.53
C GLN A 175 -12.32 -0.66 -3.82
N THR A 176 -11.81 0.06 -4.82
CA THR A 176 -12.33 1.37 -5.26
C THR A 176 -12.06 1.59 -6.74
N LYS A 177 -12.62 2.66 -7.31
CA LYS A 177 -12.55 2.94 -8.74
C LYS A 177 -11.95 4.32 -9.01
N TYR A 178 -12.41 5.34 -8.29
CA TYR A 178 -12.10 6.75 -8.54
C TYR A 178 -11.44 7.48 -7.34
N ALA A 179 -11.24 6.83 -6.19
CA ALA A 179 -10.67 7.45 -4.99
C ALA A 179 -9.46 6.68 -4.46
N SER A 180 -8.53 7.33 -3.78
CA SER A 180 -7.24 6.71 -3.41
C SER A 180 -7.34 5.75 -2.23
N ILE A 181 -6.51 4.69 -2.28
CA ILE A 181 -6.20 3.84 -1.13
C ILE A 181 -4.85 4.30 -0.57
N GLN A 182 -4.76 4.63 0.71
CA GLN A 182 -3.54 5.10 1.35
C GLN A 182 -3.39 4.46 2.73
N LEU A 183 -2.50 3.47 2.84
CA LEU A 183 -2.18 2.82 4.11
C LEU A 183 -0.87 3.41 4.65
N LEU A 184 -0.97 4.23 5.71
CA LEU A 184 0.12 5.08 6.21
C LEU A 184 0.56 4.75 7.65
N GLY A 185 -0.07 3.75 8.29
CA GLY A 185 0.11 3.41 9.71
C GLY A 185 1.50 2.87 10.06
N LYS A 186 1.83 2.78 11.34
CA LYS A 186 3.13 2.25 11.80
C LYS A 186 3.31 0.76 11.51
N ARG A 187 2.24 -0.02 11.54
CA ARG A 187 2.26 -1.44 11.17
C ARG A 187 0.94 -1.86 10.58
N LEU A 188 1.02 -2.66 9.52
CA LEU A 188 -0.09 -3.32 8.86
C LEU A 188 0.22 -4.82 8.78
N GLN A 189 -0.43 -5.63 9.61
CA GLN A 189 -0.14 -7.06 9.74
C GLN A 189 -1.37 -7.93 9.42
N ALA A 190 -1.29 -8.76 8.38
CA ALA A 190 -2.32 -9.72 7.98
C ALA A 190 -1.79 -11.15 8.09
N THR A 191 -2.49 -12.07 8.76
CA THR A 191 -2.05 -13.47 8.89
C THR A 191 -2.37 -14.35 7.67
N THR A 192 -3.08 -13.84 6.66
CA THR A 192 -3.23 -14.51 5.35
C THR A 192 -2.87 -13.59 4.19
N GLU A 193 -3.59 -12.48 3.98
CA GLU A 193 -3.41 -11.66 2.78
C GLU A 193 -3.83 -10.19 2.90
N ILE A 194 -3.26 -9.36 2.02
CA ILE A 194 -3.71 -7.99 1.74
C ILE A 194 -4.01 -7.87 0.25
N GLN A 195 -5.27 -7.62 -0.10
CA GLN A 195 -5.72 -7.39 -1.47
C GLN A 195 -6.19 -5.95 -1.67
N LEU A 196 -5.51 -5.20 -2.52
CA LEU A 196 -5.89 -3.82 -2.87
C LEU A 196 -6.27 -3.72 -4.36
N SER A 197 -7.37 -3.03 -4.67
CA SER A 197 -7.86 -2.86 -6.04
C SER A 197 -8.29 -1.41 -6.29
N SER A 198 -7.65 -0.73 -7.24
CA SER A 198 -8.07 0.59 -7.75
C SER A 198 -8.25 0.58 -9.27
N LYS A 199 -8.87 1.61 -9.86
CA LYS A 199 -9.00 1.70 -11.34
C LYS A 199 -8.44 2.97 -11.97
N TYR A 200 -8.67 4.12 -11.36
CA TYR A 200 -8.29 5.45 -11.85
C TYR A 200 -7.65 6.33 -10.76
N SER A 201 -7.17 5.72 -9.67
CA SER A 201 -6.85 6.41 -8.42
C SER A 201 -5.65 5.80 -7.70
N TYR A 202 -4.78 6.67 -7.17
CA TYR A 202 -3.50 6.33 -6.52
C TYR A 202 -3.67 5.31 -5.39
N THR A 203 -2.78 4.31 -5.37
CA THR A 203 -2.65 3.33 -4.28
C THR A 203 -1.28 3.51 -3.63
N LYS A 204 -1.26 3.90 -2.35
CA LYS A 204 -0.03 4.01 -1.54
C LYS A 204 -0.02 2.99 -0.41
N LEU A 205 1.07 2.25 -0.36
CA LEU A 205 1.51 1.45 0.79
C LEU A 205 2.72 2.17 1.41
N GLY A 206 2.46 3.09 2.33
CA GLY A 206 3.46 3.94 2.99
C GLY A 206 3.39 3.81 4.51
N ALA A 207 3.22 2.58 5.00
CA ALA A 207 3.25 2.21 6.41
C ALA A 207 4.70 1.92 6.84
N ASP A 208 5.10 2.13 8.10
CA ASP A 208 6.50 1.88 8.49
C ASP A 208 6.89 0.40 8.27
N THR A 209 5.94 -0.54 8.48
CA THR A 209 6.10 -1.96 8.12
C THR A 209 4.79 -2.60 7.67
N ILE A 210 4.84 -3.37 6.59
CA ILE A 210 3.80 -4.28 6.13
C ILE A 210 4.30 -5.72 6.30
N ASP A 211 3.46 -6.57 6.87
CA ASP A 211 3.78 -7.94 7.27
C ASP A 211 2.60 -8.85 6.90
N THR A 212 2.72 -9.61 5.81
CA THR A 212 1.63 -10.46 5.31
C THR A 212 2.14 -11.61 4.45
N PRO A 213 1.60 -12.84 4.57
CA PRO A 213 1.98 -13.94 3.68
C PRO A 213 1.79 -13.64 2.19
N VAL A 214 0.75 -12.88 1.82
CA VAL A 214 0.46 -12.52 0.42
C VAL A 214 0.05 -11.05 0.31
N LEU A 215 0.73 -10.29 -0.55
CA LEU A 215 0.32 -8.96 -0.97
C LEU A 215 -0.05 -8.97 -2.46
N HIS A 216 -1.34 -8.74 -2.77
CA HIS A 216 -1.81 -8.51 -4.14
C HIS A 216 -2.33 -7.07 -4.28
N VAL A 217 -1.73 -6.28 -5.19
CA VAL A 217 -2.17 -4.90 -5.46
C VAL A 217 -2.44 -4.73 -6.94
N LYS A 218 -3.70 -4.46 -7.27
CA LYS A 218 -4.17 -4.26 -8.63
C LYS A 218 -4.57 -2.82 -8.89
N THR A 219 -4.14 -2.27 -10.01
CA THR A 219 -4.66 -1.02 -10.56
C THR A 219 -4.80 -1.10 -12.08
N SER A 220 -5.54 -0.17 -12.68
CA SER A 220 -5.60 -0.05 -14.15
C SER A 220 -4.86 1.18 -14.65
N ASN A 221 -5.11 2.37 -14.08
CA ASN A 221 -4.62 3.64 -14.63
C ASN A 221 -4.05 4.59 -13.56
N ALA A 222 -3.45 4.04 -12.50
CA ALA A 222 -2.95 4.86 -11.40
C ALA A 222 -1.54 4.50 -10.95
N HIS A 223 -0.87 5.48 -10.35
CA HIS A 223 0.37 5.28 -9.63
C HIS A 223 0.16 4.26 -8.48
N LEU A 224 1.07 3.31 -8.35
CA LEU A 224 1.15 2.32 -7.29
C LEU A 224 2.52 2.51 -6.62
N GLU A 225 2.53 2.87 -5.35
CA GLU A 225 3.76 3.14 -4.61
C GLU A 225 3.82 2.31 -3.32
N VAL A 226 4.89 1.55 -3.15
CA VAL A 226 5.27 0.94 -1.87
C VAL A 226 6.52 1.64 -1.35
N SER A 227 6.33 2.44 -0.31
CA SER A 227 7.39 3.07 0.50
C SER A 227 7.51 2.43 1.89
N SER A 228 6.77 1.34 2.13
CA SER A 228 6.83 0.54 3.37
C SER A 228 8.02 -0.41 3.37
N HIS A 229 8.56 -0.74 4.55
CA HIS A 229 9.31 -1.98 4.70
C HIS A 229 8.32 -3.15 4.58
N LEU A 230 8.50 -4.02 3.59
CA LEU A 230 7.54 -5.06 3.21
C LEU A 230 8.14 -6.44 3.44
N ILE A 231 7.51 -7.21 4.33
CA ILE A 231 7.84 -8.60 4.63
C ILE A 231 6.69 -9.47 4.10
N SER A 232 6.98 -10.41 3.20
CA SER A 232 5.96 -11.29 2.62
C SER A 232 6.50 -12.63 2.10
N ASN A 233 5.63 -13.61 1.83
CA ASN A 233 6.02 -14.77 1.03
C ASN A 233 5.86 -14.48 -0.47
N MET A 234 4.83 -13.69 -0.84
CA MET A 234 4.46 -13.40 -2.22
C MET A 234 3.97 -11.96 -2.40
N VAL A 235 4.57 -11.24 -3.33
CA VAL A 235 4.20 -9.86 -3.71
C VAL A 235 3.82 -9.85 -5.19
N ASP A 236 2.58 -9.50 -5.51
CA ASP A 236 2.10 -9.35 -6.90
C ASP A 236 1.47 -7.96 -7.11
N LEU A 237 2.20 -7.11 -7.84
CA LEU A 237 1.81 -5.73 -8.14
C LEU A 237 1.46 -5.63 -9.63
N VAL A 238 0.16 -5.47 -9.92
CA VAL A 238 -0.39 -5.48 -11.27
C VAL A 238 -1.00 -4.13 -11.61
N ALA A 239 -0.43 -3.42 -12.57
CA ALA A 239 -0.99 -2.22 -13.18
C ALA A 239 -1.35 -2.46 -14.66
N SER A 240 -1.76 -1.42 -15.38
CA SER A 240 -1.86 -1.47 -16.86
C SER A 240 -1.22 -0.23 -17.49
N ASN A 241 -1.71 0.95 -17.10
CA ASN A 241 -1.14 2.26 -17.43
C ASN A 241 -0.60 2.96 -16.16
N GLY A 242 -0.38 2.19 -15.09
CA GLY A 242 0.04 2.66 -13.78
C GLY A 242 1.50 2.38 -13.50
N TYR A 243 2.24 3.39 -13.06
CA TYR A 243 3.63 3.26 -12.60
C TYR A 243 3.69 2.43 -11.31
N ILE A 244 4.70 1.58 -11.18
CA ILE A 244 4.94 0.76 -9.99
C ILE A 244 6.26 1.19 -9.35
N SER A 245 6.20 1.66 -8.10
CA SER A 245 7.38 2.05 -7.30
C SER A 245 7.57 1.12 -6.11
N LEU A 246 8.81 0.65 -5.92
CA LEU A 246 9.29 0.04 -4.68
C LEU A 246 10.50 0.85 -4.19
N SER A 247 10.30 1.72 -3.19
CA SER A 247 11.30 2.71 -2.74
C SER A 247 11.91 2.44 -1.35
N ASN A 248 11.50 1.35 -0.70
CA ASN A 248 11.97 0.91 0.61
C ASN A 248 12.21 -0.61 0.59
N THR A 249 12.70 -1.20 1.68
CA THR A 249 13.16 -2.59 1.72
C THR A 249 12.03 -3.60 1.56
N VAL A 250 12.13 -4.47 0.55
CA VAL A 250 11.21 -5.58 0.26
C VAL A 250 11.91 -6.93 0.48
N ASP A 251 11.49 -7.65 1.51
CA ASP A 251 11.89 -9.02 1.82
C ASP A 251 10.75 -9.97 1.42
N ALA A 252 10.84 -10.57 0.23
CA ALA A 252 9.84 -11.51 -0.27
C ALA A 252 10.42 -12.54 -1.25
N PRO A 253 10.33 -13.86 -0.98
CA PRO A 253 10.82 -14.90 -1.89
C PRO A 253 10.28 -14.80 -3.31
N GLN A 254 9.01 -14.42 -3.50
CA GLN A 254 8.39 -14.27 -4.82
C GLN A 254 7.87 -12.85 -5.06
N VAL A 255 8.39 -12.19 -6.11
CA VAL A 255 7.99 -10.83 -6.49
C VAL A 255 7.60 -10.77 -7.97
N SER A 256 6.35 -10.36 -8.23
CA SER A 256 5.77 -10.11 -9.56
C SER A 256 5.40 -8.63 -9.70
N LEU A 257 5.95 -7.98 -10.72
CA LEU A 257 5.72 -6.58 -11.06
C LEU A 257 5.26 -6.52 -12.52
N THR A 258 3.96 -6.38 -12.75
CA THR A 258 3.37 -6.44 -14.09
C THR A 258 2.62 -5.16 -14.43
N THR A 259 2.88 -4.57 -15.59
CA THR A 259 2.09 -3.46 -16.15
C THR A 259 2.11 -3.54 -17.68
N SER A 260 1.52 -2.58 -18.40
CA SER A 260 1.47 -2.60 -19.88
C SER A 260 2.22 -1.42 -20.49
N ASN A 261 1.97 -0.19 -20.01
CA ASN A 261 2.45 1.04 -20.64
C ASN A 261 3.15 1.99 -19.66
N ALA A 262 3.56 1.50 -18.50
CA ALA A 262 4.11 2.33 -17.43
C ALA A 262 5.40 1.76 -16.85
N TYR A 263 6.18 2.67 -16.26
CA TYR A 263 7.52 2.40 -15.76
C TYR A 263 7.43 1.59 -14.44
N ILE A 264 8.27 0.56 -14.32
CA ILE A 264 8.51 -0.20 -13.08
C ILE A 264 9.85 0.26 -12.51
N SER A 265 9.88 0.70 -11.25
CA SER A 265 11.08 1.19 -10.58
C SER A 265 11.24 0.57 -9.20
N VAL A 266 12.36 -0.14 -9.01
CA VAL A 266 12.86 -0.61 -7.72
C VAL A 266 14.09 0.21 -7.38
N THR A 267 14.03 0.92 -6.26
CA THR A 267 15.09 1.80 -5.74
C THR A 267 15.42 1.55 -4.27
N GLY A 268 14.50 0.94 -3.51
CA GLY A 268 14.80 0.34 -2.21
C GLY A 268 15.56 -0.98 -2.35
N GLN A 269 16.07 -1.52 -1.24
CA GLN A 269 16.70 -2.84 -1.21
C GLN A 269 15.65 -3.93 -1.48
N MET A 270 15.92 -4.86 -2.38
CA MET A 270 15.04 -5.99 -2.64
C MET A 270 15.77 -7.31 -2.36
N HIS A 271 15.18 -8.17 -1.54
CA HIS A 271 15.66 -9.51 -1.26
C HIS A 271 14.59 -10.51 -1.72
N ALA A 272 14.88 -11.29 -2.76
CA ALA A 272 13.95 -12.26 -3.34
C ALA A 272 14.65 -13.53 -3.83
N GLU A 273 13.91 -14.64 -3.96
CA GLU A 273 14.37 -15.83 -4.68
C GLU A 273 14.05 -15.69 -6.16
N ASP A 274 12.78 -15.41 -6.48
CA ASP A 274 12.26 -15.18 -7.82
C ASP A 274 11.73 -13.74 -7.97
N LEU A 275 12.32 -12.95 -8.86
CA LEU A 275 11.82 -11.66 -9.31
C LEU A 275 11.36 -11.74 -10.77
N ARG A 276 10.16 -11.19 -11.04
CA ARG A 276 9.62 -10.99 -12.39
C ARG A 276 9.13 -9.56 -12.57
N ALA A 277 9.72 -8.82 -13.51
CA ALA A 277 9.26 -7.51 -13.94
C ALA A 277 8.83 -7.55 -15.42
N THR A 278 7.63 -7.08 -15.75
CA THR A 278 7.10 -7.11 -17.13
C THR A 278 6.27 -5.87 -17.45
N THR A 279 6.58 -5.20 -18.55
CA THR A 279 5.84 -4.03 -19.08
C THR A 279 6.01 -4.01 -20.60
N THR A 280 5.02 -3.61 -21.40
CA THR A 280 5.16 -3.66 -22.88
C THR A 280 5.97 -2.48 -23.42
N ASN A 281 5.68 -1.27 -22.94
CA ASN A 281 6.07 -0.02 -23.63
C ASN A 281 6.81 1.01 -22.76
N ALA A 282 7.29 0.63 -21.57
CA ALA A 282 7.93 1.57 -20.66
C ALA A 282 9.14 0.94 -19.93
N LYS A 283 9.95 1.80 -19.28
CA LYS A 283 11.21 1.42 -18.65
C LYS A 283 11.00 0.34 -17.57
N ILE A 284 11.99 -0.51 -17.37
CA ILE A 284 12.20 -1.26 -16.13
C ILE A 284 13.49 -0.74 -15.48
N ASP A 285 13.49 -0.54 -14.18
CA ASP A 285 14.67 -0.17 -13.39
C ASP A 285 14.71 -1.00 -12.10
N LEU A 286 15.76 -1.82 -11.95
CA LEU A 286 15.93 -2.76 -10.84
C LEU A 286 17.24 -2.46 -10.08
N ASN A 287 17.25 -1.44 -9.23
CA ASN A 287 18.44 -1.08 -8.45
C ASN A 287 18.52 -1.91 -7.16
N HIS A 288 19.73 -2.35 -6.82
CA HIS A 288 20.05 -3.04 -5.56
C HIS A 288 19.18 -4.27 -5.27
N ALA A 289 18.81 -5.00 -6.33
CA ALA A 289 18.03 -6.22 -6.23
C ALA A 289 18.94 -7.43 -5.96
N ARG A 290 18.85 -8.00 -4.76
CA ARG A 290 19.51 -9.24 -4.36
C ARG A 290 18.60 -10.41 -4.65
N ILE A 291 18.94 -11.14 -5.69
CA ILE A 291 18.16 -12.27 -6.21
C ILE A 291 18.91 -13.58 -5.95
N LEU A 292 18.24 -14.54 -5.32
CA LEU A 292 18.86 -15.81 -4.92
C LEU A 292 18.73 -16.93 -5.97
N ARG A 293 17.74 -16.87 -6.89
CA ARG A 293 17.49 -17.96 -7.85
C ARG A 293 17.13 -17.52 -9.26
N HIS A 294 16.20 -16.59 -9.44
CA HIS A 294 15.67 -16.25 -10.76
C HIS A 294 15.30 -14.77 -10.89
N VAL A 295 15.79 -14.11 -11.93
CA VAL A 295 15.36 -12.76 -12.32
C VAL A 295 14.92 -12.74 -13.77
N GLU A 296 13.70 -12.29 -14.03
CA GLU A 296 13.18 -12.04 -15.37
C GLU A 296 12.71 -10.59 -15.49
N ALA A 297 13.32 -9.81 -16.39
CA ALA A 297 12.85 -8.49 -16.77
C ALA A 297 12.53 -8.45 -18.27
N ARG A 298 11.26 -8.20 -18.61
CA ARG A 298 10.77 -8.21 -20.00
C ARG A 298 10.06 -6.93 -20.40
N THR A 299 10.44 -6.38 -21.56
CA THR A 299 9.67 -5.36 -22.26
C THR A 299 9.70 -5.55 -23.77
N SER A 300 8.95 -4.73 -24.51
CA SER A 300 8.95 -4.75 -25.97
C SER A 300 9.63 -3.51 -26.54
N ASN A 301 9.35 -2.31 -26.03
CA ASN A 301 9.75 -1.06 -26.70
C ASN A 301 10.54 -0.09 -25.82
N ALA A 302 11.13 -0.55 -24.71
CA ALA A 302 11.72 0.34 -23.73
C ALA A 302 12.99 -0.21 -23.05
N TYR A 303 13.70 0.71 -22.41
CA TYR A 303 14.98 0.49 -21.76
C TYR A 303 14.85 -0.35 -20.48
N ILE A 304 15.78 -1.27 -20.26
CA ILE A 304 15.93 -2.00 -18.99
C ILE A 304 17.23 -1.57 -18.31
N HIS A 305 17.13 -1.10 -17.07
CA HIS A 305 18.25 -0.99 -16.15
C HIS A 305 18.12 -2.07 -15.07
N ALA A 306 19.22 -2.73 -14.73
CA ALA A 306 19.28 -3.60 -13.57
C ALA A 306 20.67 -3.54 -12.93
N SER A 307 20.72 -3.39 -11.61
CA SER A 307 21.94 -3.45 -10.81
C SER A 307 21.69 -4.47 -9.69
N LEU A 308 22.15 -5.70 -9.91
CA LEU A 308 21.92 -6.80 -8.97
C LEU A 308 23.02 -6.86 -7.92
N ALA A 309 22.69 -7.41 -6.75
CA ALA A 309 23.59 -7.43 -5.60
C ALA A 309 23.63 -8.80 -4.89
N GLY A 310 24.69 -9.05 -4.13
CA GLY A 310 24.76 -10.16 -3.18
C GLY A 310 25.13 -11.52 -3.78
N SER A 311 25.75 -12.36 -2.94
CA SER A 311 26.37 -13.62 -3.32
C SER A 311 25.35 -14.76 -3.48
N ALA A 312 24.85 -14.93 -4.70
CA ALA A 312 23.99 -16.05 -5.08
C ALA A 312 24.68 -16.97 -6.09
N SER A 313 24.46 -18.27 -5.94
CA SER A 313 24.95 -19.32 -6.84
C SER A 313 23.84 -19.86 -7.71
N ASP A 314 24.17 -20.16 -8.97
CA ASP A 314 23.28 -20.77 -9.98
C ASP A 314 22.02 -19.94 -10.33
N VAL A 315 22.12 -18.61 -10.30
CA VAL A 315 20.99 -17.72 -10.64
C VAL A 315 20.69 -17.73 -12.13
N VAL A 316 19.41 -17.89 -12.49
CA VAL A 316 18.93 -17.71 -13.86
C VAL A 316 18.53 -16.26 -14.08
N SER A 317 19.21 -15.59 -15.02
CA SER A 317 19.03 -14.15 -15.30
C SER A 317 18.55 -13.94 -16.74
N ILE A 318 17.29 -13.53 -16.90
CA ILE A 318 16.64 -13.36 -18.20
C ILE A 318 16.27 -11.89 -18.40
N PHE A 319 16.94 -11.23 -19.34
CA PHE A 319 16.67 -9.85 -19.71
C PHE A 319 16.23 -9.81 -21.17
N THR A 320 15.05 -9.25 -21.44
CA THR A 320 14.51 -9.18 -22.80
C THR A 320 13.86 -7.83 -23.09
N THR A 321 14.30 -7.18 -24.16
CA THR A 321 13.58 -6.08 -24.81
C THR A 321 13.56 -6.30 -26.31
N SER A 322 12.57 -5.79 -27.05
CA SER A 322 12.71 -5.70 -28.49
C SER A 322 13.50 -4.44 -28.83
N ASN A 323 12.87 -3.28 -28.88
CA ASN A 323 13.35 -2.14 -29.66
C ASN A 323 14.13 -1.06 -28.87
N ALA A 324 14.85 -1.44 -27.80
CA ALA A 324 15.55 -0.48 -26.95
C ALA A 324 16.83 -1.07 -26.32
N ASN A 325 17.63 -0.22 -25.66
CA ASN A 325 18.87 -0.64 -25.01
C ASN A 325 18.62 -1.37 -23.67
N MET A 326 19.63 -2.08 -23.16
CA MET A 326 19.65 -2.55 -21.76
C MET A 326 21.02 -2.34 -21.12
N ASP A 327 21.04 -1.90 -19.85
CA ASP A 327 22.24 -1.83 -19.00
C ASP A 327 22.07 -2.71 -17.77
N ILE A 328 22.88 -3.77 -17.68
CA ILE A 328 22.80 -4.81 -16.65
C ILE A 328 24.14 -4.86 -15.89
N ALA A 329 24.13 -4.52 -14.60
CA ALA A 329 25.29 -4.63 -13.71
C ALA A 329 25.13 -5.83 -12.76
N MET A 330 26.22 -6.59 -12.60
CA MET A 330 26.29 -7.84 -11.85
C MET A 330 27.57 -7.88 -11.01
N PRO A 331 27.57 -8.48 -9.80
CA PRO A 331 28.79 -8.59 -9.01
C PRO A 331 29.77 -9.61 -9.63
N THR A 332 31.08 -9.35 -9.52
CA THR A 332 32.17 -10.22 -10.05
C THR A 332 32.27 -11.63 -9.42
N TYR A 333 31.45 -11.94 -8.42
CA TYR A 333 31.32 -13.26 -7.80
C TYR A 333 30.01 -13.98 -8.18
N PHE A 334 29.17 -13.40 -9.04
CA PHE A 334 27.89 -13.98 -9.46
C PHE A 334 28.10 -15.26 -10.27
N VAL A 335 27.34 -16.31 -9.95
CA VAL A 335 27.34 -17.59 -10.65
C VAL A 335 25.94 -17.85 -11.20
N GLY A 336 25.82 -18.17 -12.49
CA GLY A 336 24.51 -18.28 -13.10
C GLY A 336 24.47 -18.42 -14.62
N ASN A 337 23.24 -18.42 -15.16
CA ASN A 337 22.96 -18.47 -16.59
C ASN A 337 22.32 -17.14 -17.02
N PHE A 338 23.02 -16.35 -17.81
CA PHE A 338 22.56 -15.07 -18.32
C PHE A 338 22.00 -15.23 -19.74
N ASN A 339 20.74 -14.88 -19.93
CA ASN A 339 20.08 -14.83 -21.22
C ASN A 339 19.63 -13.39 -21.52
N ILE A 340 20.42 -12.70 -22.32
CA ILE A 340 20.27 -11.28 -22.66
C ILE A 340 19.83 -11.21 -24.12
N LYS A 341 18.56 -10.85 -24.34
CA LYS A 341 17.98 -10.78 -25.68
C LYS A 341 17.45 -9.38 -25.95
N THR A 342 18.18 -8.63 -26.75
CA THR A 342 17.68 -7.39 -27.33
C THR A 342 17.34 -7.60 -28.80
N SER A 343 16.81 -6.57 -29.42
CA SER A 343 17.24 -6.22 -30.77
C SER A 343 18.48 -5.26 -30.61
N GLN A 344 19.70 -5.01 -31.23
CA GLN A 344 20.92 -5.34 -32.13
C GLN A 344 22.08 -4.50 -31.55
N SER A 345 22.26 -3.25 -32.02
CA SER A 345 23.56 -2.78 -32.56
C SER A 345 24.69 -3.78 -32.36
N ALA A 346 25.39 -3.68 -31.24
CA ALA A 346 26.22 -4.73 -30.69
C ALA A 346 25.70 -5.23 -29.34
N ALA A 347 25.93 -6.52 -29.07
CA ALA A 347 26.11 -7.00 -27.71
C ALA A 347 27.45 -6.47 -27.17
N THR A 348 27.48 -5.97 -25.93
CA THR A 348 28.71 -5.61 -25.23
C THR A 348 28.72 -6.22 -23.84
N ILE A 349 29.81 -6.88 -23.51
CA ILE A 349 30.03 -7.54 -22.22
C ILE A 349 31.34 -6.97 -21.67
N GLU A 350 31.21 -6.14 -20.65
CA GLU A 350 32.28 -5.40 -20.01
C GLU A 350 32.65 -6.08 -18.70
N THR A 351 33.95 -6.21 -18.45
CA THR A 351 34.50 -6.89 -17.28
C THR A 351 35.70 -6.10 -16.78
N HIS A 352 35.86 -5.95 -15.47
CA HIS A 352 37.10 -5.39 -14.90
C HIS A 352 38.35 -6.25 -15.20
N GLU A 353 38.13 -7.54 -15.49
CA GLU A 353 39.16 -8.51 -15.85
C GLU A 353 38.78 -9.16 -17.19
N PRO A 354 39.35 -8.74 -18.33
CA PRO A 354 38.99 -9.27 -19.65
C PRO A 354 39.19 -10.79 -19.84
N GLN A 355 39.95 -11.44 -18.96
CA GLN A 355 40.15 -12.88 -18.91
C GLN A 355 38.97 -13.64 -18.24
N ALA A 356 38.04 -12.94 -17.58
CA ALA A 356 36.99 -13.57 -16.76
C ALA A 356 35.84 -14.18 -17.58
N VAL A 357 35.62 -13.72 -18.82
CA VAL A 357 34.70 -14.34 -19.78
C VAL A 357 35.51 -14.98 -20.91
N ARG A 358 35.30 -16.27 -21.15
CA ARG A 358 35.81 -16.97 -22.33
C ARG A 358 34.70 -17.13 -23.34
N PHE A 359 34.78 -16.40 -24.46
CA PHE A 359 33.82 -16.52 -25.54
C PHE A 359 34.01 -17.81 -26.36
N THR A 360 32.89 -18.48 -26.63
CA THR A 360 32.73 -19.56 -27.61
C THR A 360 32.22 -19.00 -28.94
N VAL A 361 31.42 -17.93 -28.88
CA VAL A 361 31.02 -17.10 -30.02
C VAL A 361 31.27 -15.65 -29.64
N ASP A 362 32.04 -14.93 -30.47
CA ASP A 362 32.32 -13.51 -30.30
C ASP A 362 32.01 -12.76 -31.59
N GLN A 363 30.73 -12.51 -31.84
CA GLN A 363 30.23 -11.69 -32.94
C GLN A 363 29.75 -10.35 -32.40
N GLU A 364 29.57 -9.37 -33.28
CA GLU A 364 29.07 -8.04 -32.92
C GLU A 364 27.66 -8.14 -32.28
N TYR A 365 26.76 -8.84 -32.95
CA TYR A 365 25.35 -9.01 -32.58
C TYR A 365 25.06 -10.27 -31.72
N HIS A 366 26.05 -11.12 -31.47
CA HIS A 366 25.87 -12.36 -30.71
C HIS A 366 27.16 -12.75 -29.98
N LYS A 367 27.10 -12.76 -28.65
CA LYS A 367 28.19 -13.19 -27.77
C LYS A 367 27.73 -14.33 -26.89
N GLN A 368 28.43 -15.46 -26.98
CA GLN A 368 28.19 -16.64 -26.16
C GLN A 368 29.48 -17.06 -25.48
N GLY A 369 29.47 -17.34 -24.18
CA GLY A 369 30.68 -17.70 -23.45
C GLY A 369 30.45 -18.24 -22.05
N VAL A 370 31.56 -18.56 -21.37
CA VAL A 370 31.59 -19.05 -19.98
C VAL A 370 32.23 -17.97 -19.10
N TYR A 371 31.59 -17.65 -17.98
CA TYR A 371 32.19 -16.85 -16.91
C TYR A 371 32.99 -17.78 -15.99
N HIS A 372 34.26 -17.49 -15.77
CA HIS A 372 35.18 -18.36 -15.03
C HIS A 372 35.51 -17.88 -13.61
N LYS A 373 34.99 -16.71 -13.20
CA LYS A 373 35.12 -16.17 -11.84
C LYS A 373 33.90 -16.52 -10.99
N GLY A 374 33.99 -16.35 -9.66
CA GLY A 374 32.89 -16.58 -8.70
C GLY A 374 32.54 -18.05 -8.42
N GLY A 375 32.64 -18.91 -9.43
CA GLY A 375 32.31 -20.34 -9.36
C GLY A 375 31.88 -20.94 -10.71
N GLY A 376 31.62 -20.11 -11.71
CA GLY A 376 31.21 -20.51 -13.06
C GLY A 376 30.01 -19.71 -13.58
N GLY A 377 29.59 -19.98 -14.81
CA GLY A 377 28.36 -19.44 -15.38
C GLY A 377 28.38 -19.43 -16.90
N SER A 378 27.21 -19.30 -17.53
CA SER A 378 27.09 -19.16 -18.99
C SER A 378 26.44 -17.83 -19.36
N VAL A 379 26.93 -17.20 -20.42
CA VAL A 379 26.38 -15.96 -20.98
C VAL A 379 25.94 -16.22 -22.43
N ASP A 380 24.67 -15.95 -22.75
CA ASP A 380 24.11 -15.78 -24.09
C ASP A 380 23.59 -14.34 -24.19
N ALA A 381 24.24 -13.52 -25.00
CA ALA A 381 23.82 -12.17 -25.35
C ALA A 381 23.59 -12.06 -26.86
N THR A 382 22.33 -11.95 -27.29
CA THR A 382 21.89 -11.97 -28.69
C THR A 382 21.07 -10.72 -29.03
N THR A 383 21.30 -10.10 -30.20
CA THR A 383 20.77 -8.78 -30.52
C THR A 383 20.33 -8.61 -32.03
N SER A 384 19.29 -7.80 -32.35
CA SER A 384 18.63 -7.52 -33.69
C SER A 384 18.18 -6.07 -34.20
N ASN A 385 17.95 -4.97 -33.42
CA ASN A 385 18.09 -3.49 -33.71
C ASN A 385 18.99 -2.59 -32.73
N ALA A 386 18.74 -2.44 -31.40
CA ALA A 386 19.43 -1.64 -30.31
C ALA A 386 20.49 -2.30 -29.30
N LYS A 387 21.25 -1.54 -28.48
CA LYS A 387 22.46 -2.04 -27.72
C LYS A 387 22.17 -2.85 -26.44
N ALA A 388 22.98 -3.89 -26.14
CA ALA A 388 22.98 -4.59 -24.85
C ALA A 388 24.32 -4.42 -24.10
N ASN A 389 24.28 -4.05 -22.82
CA ASN A 389 25.46 -3.88 -21.96
C ASN A 389 25.33 -4.79 -20.74
N LEU A 390 26.28 -5.72 -20.55
CA LEU A 390 26.44 -6.51 -19.32
C LEU A 390 27.78 -6.14 -18.66
N ALA A 391 27.76 -5.62 -17.45
CA ALA A 391 28.95 -5.21 -16.71
C ALA A 391 29.13 -6.07 -15.44
N PHE A 392 30.29 -6.72 -15.31
CA PHE A 392 30.68 -7.41 -14.07
C PHE A 392 31.51 -6.48 -13.17
N THR A 393 30.88 -5.93 -12.14
CA THR A 393 31.42 -4.88 -11.26
C THR A 393 31.87 -5.41 -9.90
N ALA A 394 32.77 -4.68 -9.24
CA ALA A 394 33.08 -4.88 -7.82
C ALA A 394 32.09 -4.04 -6.98
N THR A 395 31.02 -4.70 -6.51
CA THR A 395 29.98 -4.15 -5.63
C THR A 395 30.36 -4.27 -4.15
#